data_AF-W7EEC1-F1
#
_entry.id   AF-W7EEC1-F1
#
_cell.length_a   1.000
_cell.length_b   1.000
_cell.length_c   1.000
_cell.angle_alpha   90.00
_cell.angle_beta   90.00
_cell.angle_gamma   90.00
#
_symmetry.space_group_name_H-M   'P 1'
#
loop_
_entity.id
_entity.type
_entity.pdbx_description
1 polymer ?
#
loop_
_entity_poly.entity_id
_entity_poly.type
_entity_poly.pdbx_seq_one_letter_code
_entity_poly.pdbx_strand_id
1 'polypeptide(L)'
;LVTSAGICPSSGVRIESDQTFKNIVDVNLIGNWNCATELLRCIEASDDGSLKSDRASLVLIGSSASLKGFPTLGGYAASKHAVVGLTRVWSEDFAPFGVRVNLVAPG
;
A
#
# COMPACT_ATOMS: atom_id res chain seq x y z
N LEU A 1 11.25 5.52 1.80
CA LEU A 1 10.81 4.45 0.86
C LEU A 1 9.60 4.93 0.08
N VAL A 2 9.57 4.67 -1.22
CA VAL A 2 8.38 4.87 -2.07
C VAL A 2 8.01 3.53 -2.68
N THR A 3 6.80 3.04 -2.41
CA THR A 3 6.30 1.78 -2.95
C THR A 3 5.37 2.07 -4.13
N SER A 4 5.92 1.98 -5.35
CA SER A 4 5.25 2.45 -6.58
C SER A 4 4.82 1.33 -7.54
N ALA A 5 5.21 0.08 -7.30
CA ALA A 5 4.82 -1.04 -8.14
C ALA A 5 3.29 -1.20 -8.18
N GLY A 6 2.74 -1.42 -9.37
CA GLY A 6 1.32 -1.65 -9.56
C GLY A 6 0.98 -2.09 -10.98
N ILE A 7 -0.05 -2.92 -11.12
CA ILE A 7 -0.63 -3.34 -12.39
C ILE A 7 -2.12 -3.02 -12.43
N CYS A 8 -2.63 -2.75 -13.64
CA CYS A 8 -4.04 -2.51 -13.92
C CYS A 8 -4.45 -3.24 -15.21
N PRO A 9 -4.46 -4.58 -15.22
CA PRO A 9 -4.97 -5.32 -16.37
C PRO A 9 -6.48 -5.07 -16.50
N SER A 10 -6.96 -4.76 -17.70
CA SER A 10 -8.39 -4.55 -17.97
C SER A 10 -9.02 -5.80 -18.58
N SER A 11 -10.19 -6.19 -18.07
CA SER A 11 -11.04 -7.22 -18.68
C SER A 11 -12.24 -6.64 -19.45
N GLY A 12 -12.24 -5.31 -19.67
CA GLY A 12 -13.41 -4.59 -20.16
C GLY A 12 -14.61 -4.76 -19.22
N VAL A 13 -15.82 -4.89 -19.78
CA VAL A 13 -17.06 -5.05 -18.99
C VAL A 13 -17.23 -6.44 -18.35
N ARG A 14 -16.29 -7.37 -18.54
CA ARG A 14 -16.31 -8.69 -17.91
C ARG A 14 -15.62 -8.64 -16.55
N ILE A 15 -16.09 -9.49 -15.63
CA ILE A 15 -15.43 -9.75 -14.37
C ILE A 15 -14.03 -10.33 -14.64
N GLU A 16 -13.02 -9.85 -13.92
CA GLU A 16 -11.67 -10.38 -14.03
C GLU A 16 -11.62 -11.87 -13.64
N SER A 17 -10.73 -12.64 -14.26
CA SER A 17 -10.50 -14.02 -13.80
C SER A 17 -9.92 -14.02 -12.38
N ASP A 18 -10.16 -15.09 -11.62
CA ASP A 18 -9.55 -15.27 -10.29
C ASP A 18 -8.03 -15.10 -10.32
N GLN A 19 -7.38 -15.59 -11.38
CA GLN A 19 -5.93 -15.46 -11.55
C GLN A 19 -5.52 -14.00 -11.78
N THR A 20 -6.28 -13.26 -12.60
CA THR A 20 -6.05 -11.83 -12.82
C THR A 20 -6.22 -11.06 -11.51
N PHE A 21 -7.27 -11.33 -10.75
CA PHE A 21 -7.50 -10.70 -9.45
C PHE A 21 -6.36 -10.99 -8.48
N LYS A 22 -5.92 -12.26 -8.36
CA LYS A 22 -4.77 -12.65 -7.53
C LYS A 22 -3.50 -11.90 -7.93
N ASN A 23 -3.20 -11.83 -9.24
CA ASN A 23 -2.03 -11.08 -9.72
C ASN A 23 -2.10 -9.58 -9.35
N ILE A 24 -3.29 -8.97 -9.45
CA ILE A 24 -3.50 -7.57 -9.04
C ILE A 24 -3.20 -7.42 -7.55
N VAL A 25 -3.75 -8.29 -6.70
CA VAL A 25 -3.55 -8.26 -5.26
C VAL A 25 -2.09 -8.49 -4.90
N ASP A 26 -1.43 -9.46 -5.53
CA ASP A 26 -0.04 -9.82 -5.27
C ASP A 26 0.89 -8.63 -5.54
N VAL A 27 0.72 -7.93 -6.67
CA VAL A 27 1.57 -6.77 -6.98
C VAL A 27 1.14 -5.53 -6.20
N ASN A 28 -0.15 -5.18 -6.25
CA ASN A 28 -0.62 -3.88 -5.78
C ASN A 28 -0.76 -3.83 -4.26
N LEU A 29 -1.00 -4.95 -3.59
CA LEU A 29 -1.17 -5.01 -2.14
C LEU A 29 -0.02 -5.75 -1.47
N ILE A 30 0.23 -7.01 -1.83
CA ILE A 30 1.25 -7.83 -1.15
C ILE A 30 2.66 -7.27 -1.42
N GLY A 31 2.95 -6.79 -2.63
CA GLY A 31 4.19 -6.09 -2.94
C GLY A 31 4.41 -4.85 -2.07
N ASN A 32 3.36 -4.03 -1.89
CA ASN A 32 3.41 -2.87 -1.00
C ASN A 32 3.64 -3.30 0.47
N TRP A 33 2.93 -4.33 0.92
CA TRP A 33 3.09 -4.91 2.25
C TRP A 33 4.52 -5.36 2.51
N ASN A 34 5.10 -6.14 1.60
CA ASN A 34 6.44 -6.70 1.77
C ASN A 34 7.50 -5.60 1.91
N CYS A 35 7.49 -4.60 1.01
CA CYS A 35 8.49 -3.52 1.06
C CYS A 35 8.28 -2.60 2.27
N ALA A 36 7.03 -2.25 2.59
CA ALA A 36 6.72 -1.36 3.69
C ALA A 36 7.05 -2.00 5.04
N THR A 37 6.59 -3.25 5.28
CA THR A 37 6.83 -3.92 6.55
C THR A 37 8.30 -4.18 6.81
N GLU A 38 9.12 -4.41 5.78
CA GLU A 38 10.56 -4.53 5.97
C GLU A 38 11.18 -3.22 6.49
N LEU A 39 10.81 -2.07 5.92
CA LEU A 39 11.23 -0.77 6.46
C LEU A 39 10.76 -0.58 7.91
N LEU A 40 9.49 -0.90 8.18
CA LEU A 40 8.89 -0.70 9.50
C LEU A 40 9.56 -1.60 10.55
N ARG A 41 9.88 -2.85 10.23
CA ARG A 41 10.63 -3.76 11.12
C ARG A 41 12.05 -3.27 11.40
N CYS A 42 12.74 -2.66 10.43
CA CYS A 42 14.05 -2.05 10.68
C CYS A 42 13.98 -0.92 11.71
N ILE A 43 12.87 -0.18 11.76
CA ILE A 43 12.62 0.87 12.75
C ILE A 43 12.28 0.24 14.11
N GLU A 44 11.62 -0.92 14.11
CA GLU A 44 11.29 -1.65 15.33
C GLU A 44 12.50 -2.34 16.00
N ALA A 45 13.54 -2.68 15.24
CA ALA A 45 14.64 -3.54 15.69
C ALA A 45 15.73 -2.81 16.53
N SER A 46 15.38 -2.26 17.70
CA SER A 46 16.39 -1.93 18.73
C SER A 46 16.69 -3.14 19.61
N ASP A 47 17.97 -3.35 19.92
CA ASP A 47 18.45 -4.51 20.69
C ASP A 47 17.91 -4.60 22.13
N ASP A 48 17.33 -3.54 22.66
CA ASP A 48 16.73 -3.45 24.00
C ASP A 48 15.18 -3.48 23.99
N GLY A 49 14.56 -3.71 22.84
CA GLY A 49 13.10 -3.65 22.67
C GLY A 49 12.54 -2.22 22.71
N SER A 50 13.40 -1.19 22.80
CA SER A 50 13.00 0.16 22.43
C SER A 50 12.81 0.23 20.91
N LEU A 51 12.23 1.31 20.41
CA LEU A 51 12.06 1.53 18.97
C LEU A 51 13.06 2.60 18.56
N LYS A 52 13.85 2.36 17.50
CA LYS A 52 14.85 3.32 17.05
C LYS A 52 14.09 4.53 16.52
N SER A 53 14.29 5.68 17.14
CA SER A 53 13.78 6.97 16.64
C SER A 53 14.61 7.42 15.43
N ASP A 54 14.55 6.66 14.34
CA ASP A 54 15.07 7.08 13.04
C ASP A 54 13.93 7.71 12.26
N ARG A 55 14.00 9.02 12.06
CA ARG A 55 13.04 9.76 11.24
C ARG A 55 12.97 9.12 9.85
N ALA A 56 11.89 8.41 9.56
CA ALA A 56 11.67 7.75 8.28
C ALA A 56 10.48 8.33 7.52
N SER A 57 10.42 8.06 6.22
CA SER A 57 9.26 8.41 5.39
C SER A 57 8.90 7.26 4.47
N LEU A 58 7.63 6.86 4.52
CA LEU A 58 7.00 5.88 3.66
C LEU A 58 5.94 6.58 2.80
N VAL A 59 6.05 6.43 1.48
CA VAL A 59 5.06 6.94 0.52
C VAL A 59 4.48 5.78 -0.27
N LEU A 60 3.18 5.58 -0.17
CA LEU A 60 2.43 4.57 -0.92
C LEU A 60 1.73 5.22 -2.12
N ILE A 61 1.74 4.54 -3.26
CA ILE A 61 1.08 5.04 -4.47
C ILE A 61 -0.32 4.43 -4.59
N GLY A 62 -1.33 5.26 -4.30
CA GLY A 62 -2.74 4.99 -4.55
C GLY A 62 -3.16 5.28 -5.99
N SER A 63 -4.39 5.74 -6.15
CA SER A 63 -5.02 6.23 -7.38
C SER A 63 -6.30 6.98 -7.00
N SER A 64 -6.93 7.74 -7.89
CA SER A 64 -8.32 8.15 -7.68
C SER A 64 -9.25 6.95 -7.47
N ALA A 65 -8.89 5.78 -8.03
CA ALA A 65 -9.55 4.50 -7.80
C ALA A 65 -9.39 3.99 -6.35
N SER A 66 -8.53 4.61 -5.54
CA SER A 66 -8.45 4.40 -4.08
C SER A 66 -9.60 5.05 -3.31
N LEU A 67 -10.31 5.99 -3.92
CA LEU A 67 -11.32 6.83 -3.25
C LEU A 67 -12.72 6.70 -3.87
N LYS A 68 -12.81 6.17 -5.09
CA LYS A 68 -14.08 5.90 -5.78
C LYS A 68 -13.95 4.72 -6.74
N GLY A 69 -15.09 4.13 -7.11
CA GLY A 69 -15.13 3.08 -8.12
C GLY A 69 -15.04 3.64 -9.54
N PHE A 70 -14.38 2.87 -10.42
CA PHE A 70 -14.40 3.07 -11.86
C PHE A 70 -14.94 1.81 -12.54
N PRO A 71 -15.82 1.92 -13.54
CA PRO A 71 -16.26 0.77 -14.32
C PRO A 71 -15.06 -0.01 -14.85
N THR A 72 -15.18 -1.34 -14.93
CA THR A 72 -14.16 -2.28 -15.46
C THR A 72 -12.88 -2.45 -14.63
N LEU A 73 -12.75 -1.76 -13.49
CA LEU A 73 -11.54 -1.76 -12.65
C LEU A 73 -11.79 -2.36 -11.26
N GLY A 74 -12.60 -3.42 -11.15
CA GLY A 74 -13.04 -3.98 -9.87
C GLY A 74 -11.87 -4.43 -8.99
N GLY A 75 -11.03 -5.32 -9.51
CA GLY A 75 -9.87 -5.82 -8.77
C GLY A 75 -8.84 -4.73 -8.47
N TYR A 76 -8.63 -3.83 -9.43
CA TYR A 76 -7.72 -2.69 -9.27
C TYR A 76 -8.19 -1.74 -8.16
N ALA A 77 -9.45 -1.29 -8.21
CA ALA A 77 -10.03 -0.40 -7.22
C ALA A 77 -10.01 -1.02 -5.81
N ALA A 78 -10.34 -2.32 -5.69
CA ALA A 78 -10.24 -3.05 -4.43
C ALA A 78 -8.81 -3.01 -3.87
N SER A 79 -7.80 -3.34 -4.71
CA SER A 79 -6.39 -3.28 -4.29
C SER A 79 -5.95 -1.88 -3.87
N LYS A 80 -6.42 -0.83 -4.56
CA LYS A 80 -6.06 0.56 -4.30
C LYS A 80 -6.76 1.15 -3.08
N HIS A 81 -7.95 0.67 -2.71
CA HIS A 81 -8.58 0.99 -1.42
C HIS A 81 -7.83 0.33 -0.26
N ALA A 82 -7.33 -0.90 -0.43
CA ALA A 82 -6.56 -1.58 0.61
C ALA A 82 -5.30 -0.78 1.01
N VAL A 83 -4.62 -0.17 0.04
CA VAL A 83 -3.44 0.69 0.30
C VAL A 83 -3.81 1.93 1.14
N VAL A 84 -5.04 2.48 1.01
CA VAL A 84 -5.52 3.57 1.90
C VAL A 84 -5.64 3.09 3.34
N GLY A 85 -6.18 1.89 3.54
CA GLY A 85 -6.27 1.26 4.86
C GLY A 85 -4.90 1.11 5.50
N LEU A 86 -3.93 0.56 4.77
CA LEU A 86 -2.55 0.41 5.24
C LEU A 86 -1.92 1.77 5.60
N THR A 87 -2.12 2.78 4.75
CA THR A 87 -1.57 4.13 5.00
C THR A 87 -2.10 4.71 6.30
N ARG A 88 -3.41 4.62 6.54
CA ARG A 88 -4.06 5.17 7.75
C ARG A 88 -3.60 4.46 9.02
N VAL A 89 -3.51 3.13 8.97
CA VAL A 89 -3.06 2.34 10.13
C VAL A 89 -1.60 2.67 10.44
N TRP A 90 -0.71 2.55 9.45
CA TRP A 90 0.71 2.80 9.68
C TRP A 90 1.07 4.25 9.97
N SER A 91 0.27 5.22 9.52
CA SER A 91 0.49 6.62 9.91
C SER A 91 0.30 6.83 11.41
N GLU A 92 -0.70 6.18 12.00
CA GLU A 92 -0.97 6.29 13.44
C GLU A 92 0.00 5.43 14.24
N ASP A 93 0.21 4.17 13.83
CA ASP A 93 1.06 3.22 14.55
C ASP A 93 2.51 3.72 14.67
N PHE A 94 3.03 4.37 13.62
CA PHE A 94 4.44 4.77 13.56
C PHE A 94 4.70 6.27 13.74
N ALA A 95 3.65 7.09 13.93
CA ALA A 95 3.81 8.51 14.27
C ALA A 95 4.64 8.74 15.56
N PRO A 96 4.45 7.98 16.66
CA PRO A 96 5.27 8.13 17.87
C PRO A 96 6.77 7.91 17.64
N PHE A 97 7.15 7.19 16.58
CA PHE A 97 8.54 6.89 16.23
C PHE A 97 9.11 7.86 15.19
N GLY A 98 8.37 8.94 14.87
CA GLY A 98 8.82 9.96 13.92
C GLY A 98 8.76 9.50 12.45
N VAL A 99 7.99 8.44 12.15
CA VAL A 99 7.80 7.94 10.79
C VAL A 99 6.63 8.65 10.14
N ARG A 100 6.86 9.25 8.97
CA ARG A 100 5.79 9.84 8.16
C ARG A 100 5.31 8.86 7.12
N VAL A 101 4.07 8.41 7.23
CA VAL A 101 3.41 7.56 6.23
C VAL A 101 2.39 8.39 5.47
N ASN A 102 2.53 8.46 4.14
CA ASN A 102 1.63 9.22 3.29
C ASN A 102 1.22 8.40 2.07
N LEU A 103 0.03 8.70 1.54
CA LEU A 103 -0.43 8.17 0.27
C LEU A 103 -0.52 9.29 -0.74
N VAL A 104 0.01 9.04 -1.93
CA VAL A 104 -0.25 9.88 -3.10
C VAL A 104 -1.27 9.15 -3.95
N ALA A 105 -2.39 9.80 -4.27
CA ALA A 105 -3.43 9.29 -5.14
C ALA A 105 -3.43 10.07 -6.46
N PRO A 106 -2.63 9.64 -7.47
CA PRO A 106 -2.71 10.22 -8.80
C PRO A 106 -4.08 9.98 -9.43
N GLY A 107 -4.41 10.80 -10.43
CA GLY A 107 -5.67 10.76 -11.18
C GLY A 107 -6.16 9.37 -11.58
#